data_AF-A0A438EYR8-F1
#
_entry.id   AF-A0A438EYR8-F1
#
_cell.length_a   1.000
_cell.length_b   1.000
_cell.length_c   1.000
_cell.angle_alpha   90.00
_cell.angle_beta   90.00
_cell.angle_gamma   90.00
#
_symmetry.space_group_name_H-M   'P 1'
#
loop_
_entity.id
_entity.type
_entity.pdbx_description
1 polymer ?
#
loop_
_entity_poly.entity_id
_entity_poly.type
_entity_poly.pdbx_seq_one_letter_code
_entity_poly.pdbx_strand_id
1 'polypeptide(L)'
;MLLKYRPEDKAAKKERLLKRAQSEAEGKTIEVKKPIVVKYGLNHVTYLIEQNKAQLVVIAHDVDPIELVVWLPALCRKMEIPYCIVKGKSRLGAIVHKKTAAVLCLTTVKNEDKLEFSKILEAIKANFNDKYDENRKKWGGGIMGSKSQAKTKAKEKLLAKEAAQRMS
;
A
#
# COMPACT_ATOMS: atom_id res chain seq x y z
N MET A 1 -9.34 10.14 3.33
CA MET A 1 -9.82 9.56 2.05
C MET A 1 -10.42 8.12 2.08
N LEU A 2 -9.65 7.03 2.26
CA LEU A 2 -10.10 5.64 1.95
C LEU A 2 -11.34 5.12 2.69
N LEU A 3 -11.66 5.66 3.88
CA LEU A 3 -12.87 5.29 4.64
C LEU A 3 -14.17 5.60 3.90
N LYS A 4 -14.18 6.60 3.00
CA LYS A 4 -15.34 6.96 2.18
C LYS A 4 -15.65 5.94 1.08
N TYR A 5 -14.66 5.12 0.72
CA TYR A 5 -14.70 4.19 -0.41
C TYR A 5 -14.73 2.72 0.05
N ARG A 6 -15.12 2.47 1.30
CA ARG A 6 -15.16 1.10 1.85
C ARG A 6 -16.16 0.24 1.07
N PRO A 7 -15.79 -0.99 0.70
CA PRO A 7 -16.75 -1.98 0.21
C PRO A 7 -17.81 -2.28 1.27
N GLU A 8 -18.99 -2.68 0.82
CA GLU A 8 -20.09 -3.09 1.70
C GLU A 8 -19.69 -4.30 2.57
N ASP A 9 -20.16 -4.29 3.81
CA ASP A 9 -20.13 -5.48 4.66
C ASP A 9 -21.30 -6.44 4.31
N LYS A 10 -21.34 -7.59 4.98
CA LYS A 10 -22.36 -8.62 4.71
C LYS A 10 -23.77 -8.14 5.05
N ALA A 11 -23.91 -7.32 6.10
CA ALA A 11 -25.20 -6.82 6.56
C ALA A 11 -25.77 -5.77 5.59
N ALA A 12 -24.96 -4.77 5.22
CA ALA A 12 -25.30 -3.75 4.24
C ALA A 12 -25.60 -4.37 2.87
N LYS A 13 -24.85 -5.39 2.45
CA LYS A 13 -25.16 -6.12 1.20
C LYS A 13 -26.52 -6.80 1.28
N LYS A 14 -26.88 -7.44 2.40
CA LYS A 14 -28.19 -8.08 2.60
C LYS A 14 -29.31 -7.03 2.55
N GLU A 15 -29.15 -5.92 3.27
CA GLU A 15 -30.12 -4.83 3.30
C GLU A 15 -30.34 -4.22 1.91
N ARG A 16 -29.26 -3.98 1.16
CA ARG A 16 -29.35 -3.48 -0.21
C ARG A 16 -30.11 -4.43 -1.13
N LEU A 17 -29.86 -5.74 -1.02
CA LEU A 17 -30.57 -6.74 -1.82
C LEU A 17 -32.07 -6.78 -1.47
N LEU A 18 -32.42 -6.68 -0.19
CA LEU A 18 -33.82 -6.62 0.25
C LEU A 18 -34.53 -5.36 -0.26
N LYS A 19 -33.92 -4.19 -0.09
CA LYS A 19 -34.46 -2.90 -0.58
C LYS A 19 -34.65 -2.91 -2.10
N ARG A 20 -33.68 -3.50 -2.82
CA ARG A 20 -33.77 -3.65 -4.27
C ARG A 20 -34.93 -4.57 -4.66
N ALA A 21 -35.05 -5.73 -4.02
CA ALA A 21 -36.16 -6.66 -4.28
C ALA A 21 -37.54 -6.04 -3.99
N GLN A 22 -37.67 -5.26 -2.91
CA GLN A 22 -38.91 -4.54 -2.58
C GLN A 22 -39.25 -3.49 -3.64
N SER A 23 -38.27 -2.69 -4.05
CA SER A 23 -38.48 -1.64 -5.06
C SER A 23 -38.81 -2.22 -6.45
N GLU A 24 -38.19 -3.35 -6.81
CA GLU A 24 -38.51 -4.09 -8.03
C GLU A 24 -39.93 -4.69 -7.97
N ALA A 25 -40.35 -5.21 -6.81
CA ALA A 25 -41.72 -5.69 -6.59
C ALA A 25 -42.79 -4.58 -6.66
N GLU A 26 -42.44 -3.36 -6.24
CA GLU A 26 -43.28 -2.16 -6.38
C GLU A 26 -43.27 -1.57 -7.81
N GLY A 27 -42.58 -2.20 -8.77
CA GLY A 27 -42.52 -1.77 -10.17
C GLY A 27 -41.65 -0.53 -10.41
N LYS A 28 -40.85 -0.10 -9.43
CA LYS A 28 -39.94 1.04 -9.57
C LYS A 28 -38.66 0.57 -10.28
N THR A 29 -38.36 1.17 -11.43
CA THR A 29 -37.07 0.96 -12.13
C THR A 29 -35.96 1.70 -11.39
N ILE A 30 -35.11 0.97 -10.68
CA ILE A 30 -33.99 1.58 -9.94
C ILE A 30 -32.81 1.78 -10.89
N GLU A 31 -32.48 3.05 -11.19
CA GLU A 31 -31.25 3.40 -11.88
C GLU A 31 -30.07 3.31 -10.88
N VAL A 32 -29.42 2.14 -10.82
CA VAL A 32 -28.30 1.92 -9.90
C VAL A 32 -27.02 2.52 -10.47
N LYS A 33 -26.64 3.71 -9.98
CA LYS A 33 -25.30 4.28 -10.24
C LYS A 33 -24.23 3.30 -9.74
N LYS A 34 -23.25 3.02 -10.60
CA LYS A 34 -22.15 2.08 -10.28
C LYS A 34 -21.39 2.57 -9.04
N PRO A 35 -21.28 1.75 -7.98
CA PRO A 35 -20.62 2.17 -6.75
C PRO A 35 -19.11 2.31 -6.96
N ILE A 36 -18.57 3.43 -6.48
CA ILE A 36 -17.13 3.68 -6.43
C ILE A 36 -16.62 3.14 -5.10
N VAL A 37 -15.87 2.04 -5.17
CA VAL A 37 -15.34 1.35 -3.99
C VAL A 37 -13.88 0.99 -4.23
N VAL A 38 -13.13 0.89 -3.13
CA VAL A 38 -11.78 0.32 -3.12
C VAL A 38 -11.86 -1.12 -3.63
N LYS A 39 -10.99 -1.44 -4.60
CA LYS A 39 -10.80 -2.81 -5.05
C LYS A 39 -9.70 -3.44 -4.21
N TYR A 40 -9.86 -4.74 -3.92
CA TYR A 40 -8.97 -5.47 -3.03
C TYR A 40 -8.78 -6.90 -3.54
N GLY A 41 -7.73 -7.54 -3.04
CA GLY A 41 -7.33 -8.89 -3.44
C GLY A 41 -6.27 -8.86 -4.53
N LEU A 42 -5.28 -9.75 -4.39
CA LEU A 42 -4.08 -9.75 -5.23
C LEU A 42 -4.44 -9.83 -6.72
N ASN A 43 -5.10 -10.92 -7.14
CA ASN A 43 -5.42 -11.17 -8.55
C ASN A 43 -6.30 -10.09 -9.19
N HIS A 44 -7.19 -9.48 -8.41
CA HIS A 44 -8.06 -8.43 -8.92
C HIS A 44 -7.30 -7.12 -9.10
N VAL A 45 -6.46 -6.74 -8.13
CA VAL A 45 -5.65 -5.53 -8.23
C VAL A 45 -4.62 -5.66 -9.35
N THR A 46 -4.01 -6.84 -9.52
CA THR A 46 -3.01 -7.08 -10.57
C THR A 46 -3.62 -6.95 -11.96
N TYR A 47 -4.80 -7.53 -12.18
CA TYR A 47 -5.56 -7.34 -13.41
C TYR A 47 -5.86 -5.86 -13.68
N LEU A 48 -6.22 -5.08 -12.65
CA LEU A 48 -6.50 -3.65 -12.81
C LEU A 48 -5.25 -2.82 -13.13
N ILE A 49 -4.08 -3.24 -12.64
CA ILE A 49 -2.79 -2.62 -12.97
C ILE A 49 -2.43 -2.91 -14.42
N GLU A 50 -2.53 -4.16 -14.86
CA GLU A 50 -2.25 -4.57 -16.24
C GLU A 50 -3.17 -3.88 -17.26
N GLN A 51 -4.42 -3.63 -16.87
CA GLN A 51 -5.40 -2.90 -17.69
C GLN A 51 -5.26 -1.38 -17.60
N ASN A 52 -4.28 -0.87 -16.84
CA ASN A 52 -4.05 0.55 -16.57
C ASN A 52 -5.30 1.28 -16.04
N LYS A 53 -6.14 0.57 -15.28
CA LYS A 53 -7.38 1.10 -14.67
C LYS A 53 -7.17 1.54 -13.23
N ALA A 54 -6.07 1.11 -12.60
CA ALA A 54 -5.72 1.51 -11.25
C ALA A 54 -5.06 2.90 -11.26
N GLN A 55 -5.57 3.82 -10.43
CA GLN A 55 -4.99 5.15 -10.26
C GLN A 55 -3.97 5.21 -9.12
N LEU A 56 -4.18 4.38 -8.09
CA LEU A 56 -3.26 4.23 -6.95
C LEU A 56 -3.33 2.80 -6.44
N VAL A 57 -2.16 2.23 -6.13
CA VAL A 57 -2.01 0.92 -5.51
C VAL A 57 -1.38 1.05 -4.13
N VAL A 58 -1.96 0.39 -3.13
CA VAL A 58 -1.47 0.35 -1.74
C VAL A 58 -1.09 -1.07 -1.40
N ILE A 59 0.18 -1.29 -1.07
CA ILE A 59 0.77 -2.60 -0.79
C ILE A 59 1.10 -2.68 0.72
N ALA A 60 0.74 -3.77 1.38
CA ALA A 60 1.14 -4.01 2.77
C ALA A 60 2.60 -4.49 2.86
N HIS A 61 3.34 -4.03 3.88
CA HIS A 61 4.73 -4.43 4.09
C HIS A 61 4.94 -5.81 4.74
N ASP A 62 3.91 -6.34 5.42
CA ASP A 62 3.95 -7.49 6.33
C ASP A 62 3.16 -8.68 5.77
N VAL A 63 3.13 -8.79 4.44
CA VAL A 63 2.53 -9.94 3.75
C VAL A 63 3.46 -11.14 3.89
N ASP A 64 2.87 -12.25 4.25
CA ASP A 64 3.50 -13.54 4.41
C ASP A 64 2.60 -14.56 3.71
N PRO A 65 3.06 -15.24 2.65
CA PRO A 65 4.41 -15.21 2.04
C PRO A 65 4.74 -13.92 1.25
N ILE A 66 6.01 -13.50 1.25
CA ILE A 66 6.48 -12.23 0.62
C ILE A 66 6.46 -12.28 -0.91
N GLU A 67 6.57 -13.46 -1.49
CA GLU A 67 6.56 -13.75 -2.93
C GLU A 67 5.27 -13.25 -3.59
N LEU A 68 4.17 -13.18 -2.81
CA LEU A 68 2.90 -12.67 -3.28
C LEU A 68 2.95 -11.18 -3.68
N VAL A 69 3.83 -10.39 -3.06
CA VAL A 69 3.87 -8.93 -3.26
C VAL A 69 5.20 -8.39 -3.78
N VAL A 70 6.27 -9.18 -3.76
CA VAL A 70 7.63 -8.74 -4.15
C VAL A 70 7.69 -8.16 -5.57
N TRP A 71 6.88 -8.68 -6.48
CA TRP A 71 6.85 -8.28 -7.89
C TRP A 71 5.91 -7.09 -8.18
N LEU A 72 5.01 -6.76 -7.25
CA LEU A 72 4.01 -5.70 -7.47
C LEU A 72 4.62 -4.31 -7.69
N PRO A 73 5.64 -3.86 -6.92
CA PRO A 73 6.29 -2.58 -7.18
C PRO A 73 6.88 -2.49 -8.59
N ALA A 74 7.45 -3.59 -9.09
CA ALA A 74 8.02 -3.67 -10.42
C ALA A 74 6.93 -3.56 -11.50
N LEU A 75 5.80 -4.26 -11.31
CA LEU A 75 4.65 -4.16 -12.21
C LEU A 75 4.07 -2.74 -12.23
N CYS A 76 3.85 -2.13 -11.05
CA CYS A 76 3.31 -0.77 -10.94
C CYS A 76 4.21 0.25 -11.63
N ARG A 77 5.54 0.12 -11.48
CA ARG A 77 6.50 0.97 -12.18
C ARG A 77 6.43 0.79 -13.69
N LYS A 78 6.40 -0.45 -14.19
CA LYS A 78 6.34 -0.73 -15.63
C LYS A 78 5.09 -0.15 -16.29
N MET A 79 3.97 -0.14 -15.56
CA MET A 79 2.70 0.43 -16.02
C MET A 79 2.54 1.92 -15.67
N GLU A 80 3.57 2.56 -15.09
CA GLU A 80 3.56 3.97 -14.63
C GLU A 80 2.47 4.32 -13.60
N ILE A 81 1.99 3.30 -12.86
CA ILE A 81 0.97 3.48 -11.83
C ILE A 81 1.64 3.83 -10.49
N PRO A 82 1.18 4.90 -9.80
CA PRO A 82 1.65 5.23 -8.46
C PRO A 82 1.37 4.11 -7.47
N TYR A 83 2.39 3.73 -6.69
CA TYR A 83 2.24 2.73 -5.64
C TYR A 83 2.84 3.21 -4.33
N CYS A 84 2.27 2.78 -3.21
CA CYS A 84 2.84 3.01 -1.89
C CYS A 84 2.89 1.73 -1.07
N ILE A 85 3.91 1.63 -0.22
CA ILE A 85 4.08 0.55 0.74
C ILE A 85 3.70 1.08 2.12
N VAL A 86 2.68 0.47 2.74
CA VAL A 86 2.09 0.91 4.00
C VAL A 86 2.26 -0.15 5.07
N LYS A 87 2.43 0.30 6.32
CA LYS A 87 2.53 -0.57 7.48
C LYS A 87 1.16 -1.19 7.85
N GLY A 88 1.11 -2.53 7.87
CA GLY A 88 0.05 -3.35 8.46
C GLY A 88 -1.00 -3.83 7.47
N LYS A 89 -0.95 -5.11 7.09
CA LYS A 89 -1.98 -5.80 6.30
C LYS A 89 -3.33 -5.86 7.04
N SER A 90 -3.29 -5.84 8.37
CA SER A 90 -4.49 -5.78 9.21
C SER A 90 -5.20 -4.43 9.08
N ARG A 91 -4.45 -3.33 8.95
CA ARG A 91 -5.02 -1.99 8.73
C ARG A 91 -5.71 -1.89 7.38
N LEU A 92 -5.11 -2.46 6.33
CA LEU A 92 -5.75 -2.54 5.01
C LEU A 92 -6.99 -3.46 5.06
N GLY A 93 -6.91 -4.58 5.79
CA GLY A 93 -8.03 -5.50 6.01
C GLY A 93 -9.23 -4.82 6.67
N ALA A 94 -8.99 -4.00 7.70
CA ALA A 94 -10.03 -3.27 8.41
C ALA A 94 -10.86 -2.39 7.45
N ILE A 95 -10.21 -1.71 6.49
CA ILE A 95 -10.91 -0.87 5.49
C ILE A 95 -11.91 -1.71 4.68
N VAL A 96 -11.56 -2.94 4.32
CA VAL A 96 -12.41 -3.82 3.49
C VAL A 96 -13.25 -4.83 4.28
N HIS A 97 -13.38 -4.64 5.59
CA HIS A 97 -14.11 -5.55 6.49
C HIS A 97 -13.58 -7.00 6.46
N LYS A 98 -12.25 -7.14 6.34
CA LYS A 98 -11.52 -8.41 6.43
C LYS A 98 -10.48 -8.35 7.54
N LYS A 99 -10.01 -9.52 7.99
CA LYS A 99 -8.91 -9.59 8.97
C LYS A 99 -7.61 -9.01 8.38
N THR A 100 -7.35 -9.31 7.11
CA THR A 100 -6.14 -8.89 6.40
C THR A 100 -6.47 -8.56 4.95
N ALA A 101 -5.69 -7.64 4.37
CA ALA A 101 -5.64 -7.41 2.93
C ALA A 101 -4.19 -7.13 2.53
N ALA A 102 -3.68 -7.85 1.53
CA ALA A 102 -2.32 -7.66 1.03
C ALA A 102 -2.19 -6.38 0.19
N VAL A 103 -3.20 -6.10 -0.63
CA VAL A 103 -3.20 -4.99 -1.59
C VAL A 103 -4.59 -4.38 -1.70
N LEU A 104 -4.64 -3.06 -1.82
CA LEU A 104 -5.82 -2.28 -2.16
C LEU A 104 -5.51 -1.41 -3.38
N CYS A 105 -6.51 -1.11 -4.20
CA CYS A 105 -6.38 -0.09 -5.24
C CYS A 105 -7.63 0.76 -5.40
N LEU A 106 -7.43 1.98 -5.88
CA LEU A 106 -8.49 2.88 -6.33
C LEU A 106 -8.47 2.93 -7.85
N THR A 107 -9.62 2.67 -8.48
CA THR A 107 -9.77 2.80 -9.94
C THR A 107 -10.37 4.13 -10.34
N THR A 108 -11.20 4.70 -9.47
CA THR A 108 -11.83 6.00 -9.68
C THR A 108 -12.12 6.62 -8.33
N VAL A 109 -12.19 7.95 -8.31
CA VAL A 109 -12.36 8.80 -7.13
C VAL A 109 -13.45 9.81 -7.46
N LYS A 110 -14.29 10.13 -6.49
CA LYS A 110 -15.32 11.16 -6.66
C LYS A 110 -14.65 12.53 -6.87
N ASN A 111 -15.35 13.42 -7.56
CA ASN A 111 -14.80 14.75 -7.87
C ASN A 111 -14.46 15.56 -6.60
N GLU A 112 -15.23 15.39 -5.52
CA GLU A 112 -15.00 16.03 -4.21
C GLU A 112 -13.64 15.68 -3.58
N ASP A 113 -13.16 14.45 -3.78
CA ASP A 113 -11.90 13.97 -3.17
C ASP A 113 -10.70 14.10 -4.13
N LYS A 114 -10.91 14.57 -5.36
CA LYS A 114 -9.88 14.58 -6.41
C LYS A 114 -8.68 15.46 -6.05
N LEU A 115 -8.91 16.60 -5.40
CA LEU A 115 -7.83 17.50 -4.95
C LEU A 115 -6.97 16.89 -3.85
N GLU A 116 -7.59 16.27 -2.83
CA GLU A 116 -6.88 15.54 -1.78
C GLU A 116 -6.10 14.36 -2.38
N PHE A 117 -6.72 13.64 -3.33
CA PHE A 117 -6.10 12.52 -4.00
C PHE A 117 -4.87 12.91 -4.81
N SER A 118 -4.90 14.00 -5.58
CA SER A 118 -3.73 14.48 -6.34
C SER A 118 -2.54 14.78 -5.44
N LYS A 119 -2.77 15.42 -4.27
CA LYS A 119 -1.70 15.68 -3.29
C LYS A 119 -1.08 14.39 -2.76
N ILE A 120 -1.92 13.38 -2.48
CA ILE A 120 -1.46 12.07 -2.04
C ILE A 120 -0.64 11.37 -3.14
N LEU A 121 -1.10 11.43 -4.39
CA LEU A 121 -0.38 10.84 -5.53
C LEU A 121 1.01 11.44 -5.71
N GLU A 122 1.12 12.77 -5.63
CA GLU A 122 2.41 13.48 -5.76
C GLU A 122 3.37 13.08 -4.64
N ALA A 123 2.92 13.08 -3.40
CA ALA A 123 3.71 12.64 -2.25
C ALA A 123 4.15 11.16 -2.37
N ILE A 124 3.31 10.29 -2.95
CA ILE A 124 3.63 8.88 -3.15
C ILE A 124 4.66 8.70 -4.27
N LYS A 125 4.48 9.37 -5.42
CA LYS A 125 5.40 9.27 -6.55
C LYS A 125 6.83 9.67 -6.14
N ALA A 126 6.95 10.80 -5.45
CA ALA A 126 8.24 11.31 -4.96
C ALA A 126 8.96 10.37 -3.99
N ASN A 127 8.22 9.50 -3.28
CA ASN A 127 8.80 8.59 -2.29
C ASN A 127 9.06 7.18 -2.83
N PHE A 128 8.28 6.70 -3.80
CA PHE A 128 8.32 5.30 -4.24
C PHE A 128 8.63 5.11 -5.72
N ASN A 129 7.88 5.77 -6.61
CA ASN A 129 8.03 5.58 -8.05
C ASN A 129 9.34 6.19 -8.56
N ASP A 130 9.61 7.44 -8.19
CA ASP A 130 10.78 8.20 -8.68
C ASP A 130 12.09 7.67 -8.08
N LYS A 131 12.03 7.17 -6.85
CA LYS A 131 13.16 6.58 -6.11
C LYS A 131 13.36 5.08 -6.36
N TYR A 132 12.63 4.48 -7.29
CA TYR A 132 12.67 3.03 -7.47
C TYR A 132 14.07 2.50 -7.78
N ASP A 133 14.82 3.16 -8.68
CA ASP A 133 16.17 2.69 -9.05
C ASP A 133 17.18 2.83 -7.91
N GLU A 134 17.06 3.87 -7.11
CA GLU A 134 17.86 4.06 -5.90
C GLU A 134 17.55 2.93 -4.89
N ASN A 135 16.27 2.70 -4.61
CA ASN A 135 15.81 1.67 -3.69
C ASN A 135 16.23 0.27 -4.13
N ARG A 136 16.22 -0.02 -5.45
CA ARG A 136 16.65 -1.31 -6.00
C ARG A 136 18.15 -1.54 -5.82
N LYS A 137 18.98 -0.50 -5.94
CA LYS A 137 20.44 -0.60 -5.77
C LYS A 137 20.86 -0.66 -4.30
N LYS A 138 20.03 -0.09 -3.41
CA LYS A 138 20.30 -0.05 -1.98
C LYS A 138 19.98 -1.38 -1.32
N TRP A 139 21.00 -2.09 -0.89
CA TRP A 139 20.84 -3.28 -0.04
C TRP A 139 20.54 -2.87 1.41
N GLY A 140 19.51 -3.50 1.98
CA GLY A 140 19.18 -3.36 3.40
C GLY A 140 19.95 -4.37 4.27
N GLY A 141 19.80 -4.23 5.59
CA GLY A 141 20.46 -5.11 6.56
C GLY A 141 21.84 -4.61 6.97
N GLY A 142 22.71 -5.52 7.42
CA GLY A 142 24.06 -5.19 7.87
C GLY A 142 24.14 -4.47 9.22
N ILE A 143 23.01 -4.29 9.92
CA ILE A 143 22.99 -3.68 11.25
C ILE A 143 23.43 -4.72 12.27
N MET A 144 24.65 -4.55 12.80
CA MET A 144 25.21 -5.42 13.83
C MET A 144 24.46 -5.25 15.17
N GLY A 145 24.46 -6.29 16.00
CA GLY A 145 23.88 -6.21 17.35
C GLY A 145 24.61 -5.21 18.25
N SER A 146 23.88 -4.65 19.22
CA SER A 146 24.38 -3.59 20.14
C SER A 146 25.69 -3.96 20.83
N LYS A 147 25.84 -5.21 21.29
CA LYS A 147 27.06 -5.71 21.93
C LYS A 147 28.27 -5.71 20.98
N SER A 148 28.05 -6.08 19.72
CA SER A 148 29.11 -6.10 18.69
C SER A 148 29.54 -4.66 18.37
N GLN A 149 28.58 -3.77 18.13
CA GLN A 149 28.84 -2.35 17.88
C GLN A 149 29.63 -1.70 19.04
N ALA A 150 29.25 -1.98 20.29
CA ALA A 150 29.94 -1.45 21.46
C ALA A 150 31.38 -1.95 21.58
N LYS A 151 31.63 -3.25 21.32
CA LYS A 151 32.98 -3.83 21.32
C LYS A 151 33.86 -3.19 20.24
N THR A 152 33.34 -3.04 19.02
CA THR A 152 34.06 -2.40 17.91
C THR A 152 34.40 -0.96 18.25
N LYS A 153 33.44 -0.19 18.77
CA LYS A 153 33.65 1.21 19.18
C LYS A 153 34.69 1.36 20.30
N ALA A 154 34.69 0.45 21.28
CA ALA A 154 35.70 0.45 22.34
C ALA A 154 37.11 0.16 21.79
N LYS A 155 37.22 -0.80 20.86
CA LYS A 155 38.47 -1.13 20.18
C LYS A 155 38.98 0.04 19.33
N GLU A 156 38.11 0.66 18.54
CA GLU A 156 38.44 1.85 17.74
C GLU A 156 38.93 3.01 18.62
N LYS A 157 38.27 3.25 19.75
CA LYS A 157 38.70 4.29 20.71
C LYS A 157 40.10 4.01 21.27
N LEU A 158 40.40 2.75 21.59
CA LEU A 158 41.72 2.38 22.11
C LEU A 158 42.81 2.55 21.04
N LEU A 159 42.55 2.07 19.82
CA LEU A 159 43.45 2.23 18.67
C LEU A 159 43.70 3.70 18.35
N ALA A 160 42.66 4.54 18.36
CA ALA A 160 42.80 5.98 18.11
C ALA A 160 43.64 6.66 19.20
N LYS A 161 43.49 6.25 20.46
CA LYS A 161 44.32 6.75 21.56
C LYS A 161 45.78 6.34 21.39
N GLU A 162 46.05 5.09 21.02
CA GLU A 162 47.41 4.58 20.78
C GLU A 162 48.07 5.30 19.59
N ALA A 163 47.34 5.50 18.49
CA ALA A 163 47.84 6.21 17.31
C ALA A 163 48.14 7.69 17.62
N ALA A 164 47.28 8.38 18.39
CA ALA A 164 47.50 9.76 18.79
C ALA A 164 48.75 9.92 19.68
N GLN A 165 49.00 8.96 20.57
CA GLN A 165 50.21 8.93 21.40
C GLN A 165 51.48 8.62 20.59
N ARG A 166 51.37 7.84 19.51
CA ARG A 166 52.50 7.55 18.60
C ARG A 166 52.87 8.71 17.67
N MET A 167 51.93 9.61 17.38
CA MET A 167 52.16 10.77 16.51
C MET A 167 52.58 12.04 17.27
N SER A 168 52.56 12.00 18.61
CA SER A 168 53.12 13.03 19.48
C SER A 168 54.52 12.66 19.92
#